data_AF-A0A659UQT0-F1
#
_entry.id   AF-A0A659UQT0-F1
#
_cell.length_a   1.000
_cell.length_b   1.000
_cell.length_c   1.000
_cell.angle_alpha   90.00
_cell.angle_beta   90.00
_cell.angle_gamma   90.00
#
_symmetry.space_group_name_H-M   'P 1'
#
loop_
_entity.id
_entity.type
_entity.pdbx_description
1 polymer ?
#
loop_
_entity_poly.entity_id
_entity_poly.type
_entity_poly.pdbx_seq_one_letter_code
_entity_poly.pdbx_strand_id
1 'polypeptide(L)'
;MRDDVAAQDVADLLGRPLPAGARLELDASTLARMRKAFSSGLTRKACPGCEWFELCGVVAAEGFRGTRFRPLMSKFGRRAAYFR
;
A
#
# COMPACT_ATOMS: atom_id res chain seq x y z
N MET A 1 18.31 5.41 -4.51
CA MET A 1 18.33 4.01 -4.01
C MET A 1 16.99 3.34 -4.34
N ARG A 2 16.87 2.00 -4.32
CA ARG A 2 15.58 1.30 -4.55
C ARG A 2 14.50 1.77 -3.56
N ASP A 3 14.89 1.91 -2.30
CA ASP A 3 13.97 2.30 -1.22
C ASP A 3 13.45 3.73 -1.39
N ASP A 4 14.30 4.67 -1.85
CA ASP A 4 13.87 6.04 -2.14
C ASP A 4 12.82 6.08 -3.26
N VAL A 5 13.03 5.31 -4.33
CA VAL A 5 12.08 5.24 -5.46
C VAL A 5 10.76 4.63 -5.01
N ALA A 6 10.81 3.57 -4.20
CA ALA A 6 9.61 2.96 -3.64
C ALA A 6 8.87 3.93 -2.70
N ALA A 7 9.59 4.64 -1.84
CA ALA A 7 9.02 5.64 -0.94
C ALA A 7 8.36 6.79 -1.72
N GLN A 8 8.99 7.26 -2.80
CA GLN A 8 8.44 8.30 -3.65
C GLN A 8 7.15 7.86 -4.35
N ASP A 9 7.10 6.65 -4.92
CA ASP A 9 5.88 6.10 -5.53
C ASP A 9 4.71 6.05 -4.53
N VAL A 10 4.99 5.65 -3.28
CA VAL A 10 3.96 5.63 -2.24
C VAL A 10 3.59 7.05 -1.78
N ALA A 11 4.55 7.98 -1.71
CA ALA A 11 4.30 9.37 -1.37
C ALA A 11 3.39 10.04 -2.40
N ASP A 12 3.66 9.83 -3.69
CA ASP A 12 2.85 10.30 -4.82
C ASP A 12 1.44 9.71 -4.75
N LEU A 13 1.33 8.40 -4.49
CA LEU A 13 0.02 7.74 -4.33
C LEU A 13 -0.78 8.32 -3.16
N LEU A 14 -0.14 8.57 -2.01
CA LEU A 14 -0.83 9.06 -0.82
C LEU A 14 -1.04 10.58 -0.85
N GLY A 15 -0.40 11.30 -1.78
CA GLY A 15 -0.46 12.76 -1.85
C GLY A 15 0.20 13.44 -0.66
N ARG A 16 1.17 12.80 0.00
CA ARG A 16 1.89 13.37 1.15
C ARG A 16 3.35 12.89 1.21
N PRO A 17 4.28 13.70 1.75
CA PRO A 17 5.66 13.26 1.94
C PRO A 17 5.78 12.03 2.85
N LEU A 18 6.74 11.17 2.55
CA LEU A 18 7.10 9.99 3.34
C LEU A 18 8.60 9.98 3.64
N PRO A 19 9.06 10.79 4.60
CA PRO A 19 10.46 10.74 5.04
C PRO A 19 10.78 9.41 5.71
N ALA A 20 12.07 9.06 5.77
CA ALA A 20 12.53 7.91 6.53
C ALA A 20 12.03 7.96 7.99
N GLY A 21 11.49 6.86 8.48
CA GLY A 21 10.89 6.77 9.82
C GLY A 21 9.42 7.21 9.91
N ALA A 22 8.79 7.64 8.80
CA ALA A 22 7.36 7.94 8.78
C ALA A 22 6.50 6.72 9.15
N ARG A 23 5.41 6.95 9.89
CA ARG A 23 4.40 5.94 10.19
C ARG A 23 3.23 6.03 9.22
N LEU A 24 2.78 4.87 8.74
CA LEU A 24 1.60 4.72 7.91
C LEU A 24 0.50 4.05 8.73
N GLU A 25 -0.59 4.78 9.01
CA GLU A 25 -1.83 4.16 9.43
C GLU A 25 -2.63 3.79 8.18
N LEU A 26 -2.78 2.49 7.92
CA LEU A 26 -3.54 1.99 6.79
C LEU A 26 -4.88 1.48 7.28
N ASP A 27 -5.94 2.20 6.94
CA ASP A 27 -7.30 1.70 7.01
C ASP A 27 -7.60 0.81 5.78
N ALA A 28 -8.81 0.23 5.75
CA ALA A 28 -9.22 -0.62 4.64
C ALA A 28 -9.22 0.13 3.29
N SER A 29 -9.58 1.42 3.30
CA SER A 29 -9.67 2.23 2.08
C SER A 29 -8.29 2.51 1.49
N THR A 30 -7.33 2.90 2.32
CA THR A 30 -5.94 3.16 1.94
C THR A 30 -5.27 1.87 1.50
N LEU A 31 -5.48 0.76 2.21
CA LEU A 31 -4.94 -0.54 1.81
C LEU A 31 -5.46 -0.97 0.44
N ALA A 32 -6.76 -0.81 0.17
CA ALA A 32 -7.35 -1.12 -1.13
C ALA A 32 -6.76 -0.25 -2.26
N ARG A 33 -6.55 1.05 -1.99
CA ARG A 33 -5.91 1.99 -2.93
C ARG A 33 -4.47 1.56 -3.24
N MET A 34 -3.68 1.22 -2.23
CA MET A 34 -2.30 0.75 -2.39
C MET A 34 -2.24 -0.55 -3.19
N ARG A 35 -3.11 -1.52 -2.89
CA ARG A 35 -3.21 -2.78 -3.65
C ARG A 35 -3.54 -2.53 -5.12
N LYS A 36 -4.52 -1.67 -5.40
CA LYS A 36 -4.92 -1.32 -6.77
C LYS A 36 -3.76 -0.67 -7.54
N ALA A 37 -3.08 0.29 -6.93
CA ALA A 37 -1.95 0.98 -7.55
C ALA A 37 -0.78 0.02 -7.85
N PHE A 38 -0.51 -0.92 -6.94
CA PHE A 38 0.53 -1.91 -7.15
C PHE A 38 0.17 -2.88 -8.29
N SER A 39 -1.05 -3.43 -8.30
CA SER A 39 -1.52 -4.32 -9.37
C SER A 39 -1.57 -3.65 -10.74
N SER A 40 -1.80 -2.34 -10.82
CA SER A 40 -1.79 -1.60 -12.09
C SER A 40 -0.39 -1.16 -12.52
N GLY A 41 0.66 -1.45 -11.74
CA GLY A 41 2.04 -1.03 -12.03
C GLY A 41 2.37 0.41 -11.63
N LEU A 42 1.44 1.17 -11.05
CA LEU A 42 1.61 2.59 -10.74
C LEU A 42 2.71 2.84 -9.70
N THR A 43 2.88 1.92 -8.75
CA THR A 43 3.88 2.01 -7.67
C THR A 43 4.99 0.96 -7.83
N ARG A 44 5.35 0.64 -9.09
CA ARG A 44 6.35 -0.40 -9.42
C ARG A 44 7.65 0.16 -10.01
N LYS A 45 7.95 1.46 -9.88
CA LYS A 45 9.18 2.03 -10.46
C LYS A 45 10.45 1.44 -9.84
N ALA A 46 10.38 1.01 -8.58
CA ALA A 46 11.46 0.34 -7.86
C ALA A 46 11.54 -1.19 -8.10
N CYS A 47 10.59 -1.76 -8.86
CA CYS A 47 10.50 -3.20 -9.06
C CYS A 47 11.54 -3.80 -10.04
N PRO A 48 12.00 -3.12 -11.11
CA PRO A 48 13.02 -3.68 -12.00
C PRO A 48 14.29 -4.07 -11.24
N GLY A 49 14.78 -5.29 -11.46
CA GLY A 49 15.97 -5.83 -10.78
C GLY A 49 15.76 -6.24 -9.32
N CYS A 50 14.53 -6.16 -8.79
CA CYS A 50 14.21 -6.67 -7.46
C CYS A 50 14.04 -8.20 -7.49
N GLU A 51 14.72 -8.90 -6.58
CA GLU A 51 14.60 -10.36 -6.41
C GLU A 51 13.15 -10.84 -6.18
N TRP A 52 12.28 -9.97 -5.67
CA TRP A 52 10.87 -10.26 -5.37
C TRP A 52 9.91 -9.95 -6.53
N PHE A 53 10.41 -9.48 -7.68
CA PHE A 53 9.57 -8.99 -8.78
C PHE A 53 8.47 -9.99 -9.18
N GLU A 54 8.86 -11.24 -9.42
CA GLU A 54 7.96 -12.32 -9.84
C GLU A 54 6.99 -12.71 -8.74
N LEU A 55 7.48 -12.92 -7.51
CA LEU A 55 6.63 -13.26 -6.37
C LEU A 55 5.55 -12.21 -6.12
N CYS A 56 5.94 -10.93 -6.08
CA CYS A 56 4.99 -9.84 -5.91
C CYS A 56 4.04 -9.72 -7.11
N GLY A 57 4.50 -10.07 -8.31
CA GLY A 57 3.67 -10.15 -9.51
C GLY A 57 2.55 -11.16 -9.36
N VAL A 58 2.85 -12.39 -8.93
CA VAL A 58 1.85 -13.44 -8.68
C VAL A 58 0.84 -13.01 -7.63
N VAL A 59 1.30 -12.49 -6.49
CA VAL A 59 0.41 -12.00 -5.41
C VAL A 59 -0.52 -10.90 -5.92
N ALA A 60 -0.03 -9.97 -6.72
CA ALA A 60 -0.81 -8.87 -7.28
C ALA A 60 -1.79 -9.34 -8.37
N ALA A 61 -1.40 -10.30 -9.21
CA ALA A 61 -2.23 -10.90 -10.25
C ALA A 61 -3.39 -11.72 -9.65
N GLU A 62 -3.15 -12.36 -8.50
CA GLU A 62 -4.18 -13.06 -7.74
C GLU A 62 -5.07 -12.12 -6.90
N GLY A 63 -4.88 -10.80 -7.00
CA GLY A 63 -5.67 -9.82 -6.24
C GLY A 63 -5.42 -9.89 -4.74
N PHE A 64 -4.21 -10.27 -4.31
CA PHE A 64 -3.80 -10.38 -2.91
C PHE A 64 -4.63 -11.38 -2.09
N ARG A 65 -5.22 -12.39 -2.74
CA ARG A 65 -5.95 -13.47 -2.06
C ARG A 65 -5.07 -14.19 -1.03
N GLY A 66 -5.63 -14.50 0.13
CA GLY A 66 -4.91 -15.18 1.21
C GLY A 66 -3.85 -14.33 1.95
N THR A 67 -3.56 -13.11 1.49
CA THR A 67 -2.61 -12.23 2.17
C THR A 67 -3.20 -11.70 3.48
N ARG A 68 -2.41 -11.78 4.55
CA ARG A 68 -2.83 -11.31 5.88
C ARG A 68 -2.31 -9.89 6.10
N PHE A 69 -3.20 -8.97 6.48
CA PHE A 69 -2.84 -7.63 6.92
C PHE A 69 -3.49 -7.38 8.29
N ARG A 70 -2.68 -7.01 9.28
CA ARG A 70 -3.18 -6.62 10.60
C ARG A 70 -3.16 -5.10 10.69
N PRO A 71 -4.31 -4.42 10.52
CA PRO A 71 -4.36 -3.00 10.77
C PRO A 71 -4.01 -2.73 12.24
N LEU A 72 -3.21 -1.70 12.49
CA LEU A 72 -3.13 -1.14 13.83
C LEU A 72 -4.54 -0.65 14.15
N MET A 73 -5.08 -1.10 15.29
CA MET A 73 -6.38 -0.63 15.77
C MET A 73 -6.28 0.88 16.02
N SER A 74 -6.61 1.69 15.02
CA SER A 74 -6.74 3.13 15.21
C SER A 74 -7.93 3.34 16.14
N LYS A 75 -7.72 4.07 17.23
CA LYS A 75 -8.76 4.36 18.23
C LYS A 75 -9.94 5.19 17.66
N PHE A 76 -9.91 5.53 16.36
CA PHE A 76 -10.84 6.41 15.66
C PHE A 76 -11.64 5.70 14.55
N GLY A 77 -12.27 4.56 14.87
CA GLY A 77 -13.02 3.76 13.88
C GLY A 77 -14.38 3.25 14.34
N ARG A 78 -15.12 3.99 15.18
CA ARG A 78 -16.54 3.72 15.49
C ARG A 78 -17.41 4.95 15.31
N ARG A 79 -17.49 5.51 14.09
CA ARG A 79 -18.60 6.39 13.70
C ARG A 79 -18.90 6.23 12.21
N ALA A 80 -19.59 5.14 11.86
CA ALA A 80 -20.36 5.04 10.62
C ALA A 80 -21.44 3.98 10.80
N ALA A 81 -22.34 4.22 11.75
CA ALA A 81 -23.58 3.46 11.89
C ALA A 81 -24.63 4.31 12.65
N TYR A 82 -24.99 5.48 12.11
CA TYR A 82 -26.32 6.09 12.26
C TYR A 82 -26.40 7.40 11.47
N PHE A 83 -27.09 7.40 10.32
CA PHE A 83 -28.08 8.41 9.87
C PHE A 83 -28.42 8.17 8.38
N ARG A 84 -29.45 7.37 8.10
CA ARG A 84 -30.70 7.83 7.48
C ARG A 84 -31.73 6.72 7.52
#